data_AF-A0A8H4KSV6-F1
#
_entry.id   AF-A0A8H4KSV6-F1
#
_cell.length_a   1.000
_cell.length_b   1.000
_cell.length_c   1.000
_cell.angle_alpha   90.00
_cell.angle_beta   90.00
_cell.angle_gamma   90.00
#
_symmetry.space_group_name_H-M   'P 1'
#
loop_
_entity.id
_entity.type
_entity.pdbx_description
1 polymer ?
#
loop_
_entity_poly.entity_id
_entity_poly.type
_entity_poly.pdbx_seq_one_letter_code
_entity_poly.pdbx_strand_id
1 'polypeptide(L)'
;MQLPAISVILSGLLLIGTSLGDTQSPISERAICSGQKCDSSPNSIPASGKPANSPSPLVKDKGINCAFLLENDSVDCTGLHRKTCDLVGWLHAGCKMVAIWQSKCAKSSGAEAKKCCDDAERLPFGGGVYYTGYLRACAPQYQIKRFDRPDFIDRPCSADYRCGLDMNKRLCDMRDWEKAGCQQRAKCDAKIKDVSELPQCCKEWSKKPQTAMANTTAQDKSQLPKAALVNDGWDIRPIENPATAPWNKKVSQSDLKRMTEGFVPETMEDKWLCYSDLADAQGTVVVHLCRSWSRAEQITFKLEPVDTVPGVVARITEITWETQSGESDLGEEEAKENAIMTCNDILDCTLEMDEVC
;
A
#
# COMPACT_ATOMS: atom_id res chain seq x y z
N MET A 1 35.41 -17.65 -37.91
CA MET A 1 34.01 -17.56 -37.45
C MET A 1 33.86 -16.24 -36.72
N GLN A 2 33.23 -15.26 -37.38
CA GLN A 2 32.95 -13.93 -36.84
C GLN A 2 31.60 -13.95 -36.11
N LEU A 3 31.58 -13.47 -34.87
CA LEU A 3 30.36 -13.17 -34.13
C LEU A 3 29.92 -11.73 -34.49
N PRO A 4 28.62 -11.47 -34.73
CA PRO A 4 28.15 -10.11 -34.92
C PRO A 4 27.97 -9.42 -33.55
N ALA A 5 28.48 -8.20 -33.46
CA ALA A 5 28.21 -7.28 -32.37
C ALA A 5 26.77 -6.77 -32.45
N ILE A 6 25.96 -7.08 -31.44
CA ILE A 6 24.65 -6.45 -31.23
C ILE A 6 24.85 -5.40 -30.14
N SER A 7 25.06 -4.16 -30.58
CA SER A 7 24.98 -2.96 -29.76
C SER A 7 23.59 -2.37 -29.97
N VAL A 8 22.66 -2.58 -29.03
CA VAL A 8 21.34 -1.94 -29.04
C VAL A 8 21.25 -1.00 -27.85
N ILE A 9 20.87 0.23 -28.21
CA ILE A 9 20.72 1.42 -27.40
C ILE A 9 19.55 1.22 -26.43
N LEU A 10 19.85 1.05 -25.14
CA LEU A 10 18.89 1.21 -24.03
C LEU A 10 19.34 2.38 -23.15
N SER A 11 19.19 3.60 -23.66
CA SER A 11 19.39 4.83 -22.91
C SER A 11 18.28 5.80 -23.28
N GLY A 12 17.13 5.68 -22.61
CA GLY A 12 16.00 6.57 -22.89
C GLY A 12 14.70 6.33 -22.14
N LEU A 13 14.65 5.51 -21.08
CA LEU A 13 13.39 5.11 -20.43
C LEU A 13 13.39 5.23 -18.89
N LEU A 14 14.13 6.20 -18.33
CA LEU A 14 14.19 6.41 -16.87
C LEU A 14 14.19 7.89 -16.46
N LEU A 15 13.30 8.70 -17.07
CA LEU A 15 12.94 10.03 -16.57
C LEU A 15 11.42 10.21 -16.72
N ILE A 16 10.66 9.73 -15.73
CA ILE A 16 9.29 10.21 -15.49
C ILE A 16 9.44 11.33 -14.46
N GLY A 17 9.44 12.57 -14.95
CA GLY A 17 9.43 13.76 -14.11
C GLY A 17 8.06 13.97 -13.45
N THR A 18 8.09 14.39 -12.20
CA THR A 18 6.95 14.96 -11.47
C THR A 18 6.60 16.32 -12.08
N SER A 19 5.45 16.42 -12.74
CA SER A 19 4.85 17.70 -13.12
C SER A 19 3.67 17.95 -12.18
N LEU A 20 3.85 18.92 -11.28
CA LEU A 20 2.80 19.52 -10.47
C LEU A 20 1.98 20.45 -11.37
N GLY A 21 0.67 20.24 -11.42
CA GLY A 21 -0.29 21.24 -11.88
C GLY A 21 -0.80 22.02 -10.67
N ASP A 22 -0.49 23.31 -10.61
CA ASP A 22 -1.14 24.25 -9.69
C ASP A 22 -2.61 24.40 -10.08
N THR A 23 -3.50 23.81 -9.27
CA THR A 23 -4.90 24.21 -9.23
C THR A 23 -5.19 24.82 -7.86
N GLN A 24 -5.31 26.14 -7.82
CA GLN A 24 -5.97 26.87 -6.74
C GLN A 24 -7.43 26.40 -6.66
N SER A 25 -7.75 25.64 -5.60
CA SER A 25 -9.14 25.43 -5.19
C SER A 25 -9.65 26.70 -4.49
N PRO A 26 -10.86 27.18 -4.80
CA PRO A 26 -11.48 28.25 -4.03
C PRO A 26 -11.84 27.74 -2.64
N ILE A 27 -11.34 28.45 -1.63
CA ILE A 27 -11.72 28.29 -0.23
C ILE A 27 -13.24 28.53 -0.13
N SER A 28 -13.96 27.50 0.28
CA SER A 28 -15.34 27.58 0.74
C SER A 28 -15.34 28.20 2.13
N GLU A 29 -15.54 29.51 2.22
CA GLU A 29 -15.92 30.17 3.47
C GLU A 29 -17.30 29.69 3.91
N ARG A 30 -17.36 28.82 4.92
CA ARG A 30 -18.52 28.73 5.82
C ARG A 30 -18.15 29.45 7.12
N ALA A 31 -18.43 30.74 7.16
CA ALA A 31 -18.45 31.51 8.40
C ALA A 31 -19.78 31.24 9.14
N ILE A 32 -19.67 30.68 10.34
CA ILE A 32 -20.70 30.74 11.37
C ILE A 32 -20.54 32.09 12.06
N CYS A 33 -21.45 33.02 11.79
CA CYS A 33 -21.54 34.29 12.52
C CYS A 33 -22.43 34.11 13.75
N SER A 34 -21.82 34.06 14.94
CA SER A 34 -22.47 34.49 16.18
C SER A 34 -22.02 35.93 16.46
N GLY A 35 -23.00 36.81 16.61
CA GLY A 35 -22.81 38.25 16.49
C GLY A 35 -21.92 38.87 17.55
N GLN A 36 -20.97 39.68 17.09
CA GLN A 36 -20.51 40.86 17.81
C GLN A 36 -19.95 41.87 16.79
N LYS A 37 -20.36 43.14 16.92
CA LYS A 37 -19.91 44.25 16.07
C LYS A 37 -18.41 44.48 16.27
N CYS A 38 -17.66 44.57 15.16
CA CYS A 38 -16.31 45.11 15.15
C CYS A 38 -16.27 46.35 14.25
N ASP A 39 -15.88 47.47 14.85
CA ASP A 39 -15.72 48.77 14.21
C ASP A 39 -14.55 48.75 13.21
N SER A 40 -14.77 49.42 12.09
CA SER A 40 -13.83 49.61 10.99
C SER A 40 -12.79 50.69 11.32
N SER A 41 -11.50 50.36 11.15
CA SER A 41 -10.43 51.35 10.96
C SER A 41 -9.48 50.88 9.85
N PRO A 42 -9.06 51.76 8.92
CA PRO A 42 -8.32 51.35 7.72
C PRO A 42 -6.81 51.46 7.95
N ASN A 43 -6.06 50.40 7.65
CA ASN A 43 -4.63 50.50 7.37
C ASN A 43 -4.31 49.79 6.06
N SER A 44 -3.86 50.59 5.10
CA SER A 44 -3.40 50.22 3.77
C SER A 44 -2.01 49.58 3.83
N ILE A 45 -1.87 48.41 3.23
CA ILE A 45 -0.57 47.78 2.92
C ILE A 45 -0.37 47.85 1.39
N PRO A 46 0.80 48.31 0.90
CA PRO A 46 1.05 48.43 -0.53
C PRO A 46 1.33 47.07 -1.19
N ALA A 47 0.71 46.87 -2.36
CA ALA A 47 0.89 45.72 -3.23
C ALA A 47 2.32 45.68 -3.80
N SER A 48 3.06 44.61 -3.50
CA SER A 48 4.31 44.27 -4.19
C SER A 48 3.98 43.33 -5.35
N GLY A 49 3.97 43.88 -6.57
CA GLY A 49 3.75 43.12 -7.79
C GLY A 49 4.96 42.26 -8.15
N LYS A 50 4.82 40.93 -8.07
CA LYS A 50 5.71 40.00 -8.76
C LYS A 50 5.18 39.78 -10.20
N PRO A 51 6.05 39.79 -11.22
CA PRO A 51 5.64 39.54 -12.60
C PRO A 51 5.19 38.08 -12.75
N ALA A 52 4.05 37.91 -13.42
CA ALA A 52 3.51 36.61 -13.78
C ALA A 52 4.46 35.92 -14.77
N ASN A 53 5.05 34.81 -14.36
CA ASN A 53 5.79 33.93 -15.27
C ASN A 53 4.81 33.34 -16.29
N SER A 54 5.12 33.50 -17.57
CA SER A 54 4.35 32.90 -18.66
C SER A 54 4.37 31.37 -18.52
N PRO A 55 3.22 30.68 -18.69
CA PRO A 55 3.15 29.23 -18.56
C PRO A 55 4.05 28.57 -19.61
N SER A 56 4.94 27.70 -19.14
CA SER A 56 5.78 26.89 -20.01
C SER A 56 4.91 25.99 -20.89
N PRO A 57 5.29 25.76 -22.16
CA PRO A 57 4.51 24.90 -23.06
C PRO A 57 4.38 23.50 -22.46
N LEU A 58 3.14 23.04 -22.30
CA LEU A 58 2.80 21.70 -21.83
C LEU A 58 3.61 20.67 -22.63
N VAL A 59 4.49 19.94 -21.93
CA VAL A 59 5.23 18.82 -22.50
C VAL A 59 4.19 17.83 -23.02
N LYS A 60 4.19 17.57 -24.34
CA LYS A 60 3.32 16.55 -24.93
C LYS A 60 3.64 15.22 -24.25
N ASP A 61 2.69 14.70 -23.47
CA ASP A 61 2.82 13.43 -22.79
C ASP A 61 3.23 12.35 -23.79
N LYS A 62 4.37 11.70 -23.53
CA LYS A 62 4.84 10.58 -24.33
C LYS A 62 3.94 9.38 -24.04
N GLY A 63 2.96 9.15 -24.91
CA GLY A 63 2.10 7.96 -24.85
C GLY A 63 2.91 6.66 -24.94
N ILE A 64 2.36 5.58 -24.39
CA ILE A 64 2.94 4.23 -24.49
C ILE A 64 2.84 3.75 -25.95
N ASN A 65 3.96 3.30 -26.52
CA ASN A 65 3.99 2.78 -27.88
C ASN A 65 3.50 1.32 -27.90
N CYS A 66 2.19 1.14 -27.98
CA CYS A 66 1.59 -0.20 -28.04
C CYS A 66 1.96 -0.98 -29.30
N ALA A 67 2.27 -0.33 -30.42
CA ALA A 67 2.69 -1.03 -31.64
C ALA A 67 4.02 -1.79 -31.42
N PHE A 68 4.97 -1.16 -30.71
CA PHE A 68 6.23 -1.80 -30.35
C PHE A 68 6.05 -2.96 -29.37
N LEU A 69 5.23 -2.77 -28.33
CA LEU A 69 4.99 -3.83 -27.35
C LEU A 69 4.30 -5.05 -27.98
N LEU A 70 3.36 -4.83 -28.90
CA LEU A 70 2.60 -5.88 -29.56
C LEU A 70 3.32 -6.53 -30.75
N GLU A 71 4.56 -6.13 -31.07
CA GLU A 71 5.36 -6.77 -32.12
C GLU A 71 5.66 -8.25 -31.78
N ASN A 72 5.66 -8.59 -30.48
CA ASN A 72 5.81 -9.95 -29.99
C ASN A 72 4.53 -10.44 -29.31
N ASP A 73 4.19 -11.73 -29.49
CA ASP A 73 3.03 -12.35 -28.84
C ASP A 73 3.16 -12.42 -27.32
N SER A 74 4.37 -12.33 -26.78
CA SER A 74 4.67 -12.33 -25.34
C SER A 74 5.84 -11.41 -25.03
N VAL A 75 5.94 -10.96 -23.78
CA VAL A 75 7.09 -10.19 -23.30
C VAL A 75 8.27 -11.13 -23.08
N ASP A 76 9.37 -10.91 -23.80
CA ASP A 76 10.65 -11.55 -23.50
C ASP A 76 11.30 -10.84 -22.32
N CYS A 77 11.47 -11.57 -21.22
CA CYS A 77 12.07 -11.06 -20.00
C CYS A 77 13.56 -11.39 -19.87
N THR A 78 14.17 -11.96 -20.91
CA THR A 78 15.59 -12.32 -20.91
C THR A 78 16.45 -11.08 -20.68
N GLY A 79 17.24 -11.09 -19.60
CA GLY A 79 18.12 -9.96 -19.23
C GLY A 79 17.43 -8.79 -18.54
N LEU A 80 16.11 -8.84 -18.31
CA LEU A 80 15.40 -7.83 -17.53
C LEU A 80 15.35 -8.20 -16.05
N HIS A 81 15.49 -7.20 -15.18
CA HIS A 81 15.19 -7.37 -13.76
C HIS A 81 13.70 -7.72 -13.58
N ARG A 82 13.36 -8.58 -12.61
CA ARG A 82 11.99 -9.08 -12.39
C ARG A 82 10.92 -7.98 -12.38
N LYS A 83 11.14 -6.91 -11.59
CA LYS A 83 10.21 -5.76 -11.53
C LYS A 83 10.00 -5.07 -12.88
N THR A 84 11.04 -5.00 -13.71
CA THR A 84 10.99 -4.40 -15.05
C THR A 84 10.25 -5.32 -16.01
N CYS A 85 10.55 -6.62 -15.98
CA CYS A 85 9.82 -7.65 -16.71
C CYS A 85 8.32 -7.61 -16.38
N ASP A 86 7.98 -7.56 -15.09
CA ASP A 86 6.60 -7.43 -14.62
C ASP A 86 5.95 -6.18 -15.24
N LEU A 87 6.57 -5.01 -15.10
CA LEU A 87 6.07 -3.75 -15.65
C LEU A 87 5.84 -3.80 -17.17
N VAL A 88 6.79 -4.34 -17.93
CA VAL A 88 6.67 -4.48 -19.39
C VAL A 88 5.56 -5.48 -19.75
N GLY A 89 5.46 -6.59 -19.01
CA GLY A 89 4.35 -7.54 -19.06
C GLY A 89 2.99 -6.87 -18.92
N TRP A 90 2.87 -5.92 -18.00
CA TRP A 90 1.62 -5.18 -17.76
C TRP A 90 1.30 -4.18 -18.86
N LEU A 91 2.30 -3.45 -19.35
CA LEU A 91 2.14 -2.55 -20.49
C LEU A 91 1.69 -3.35 -21.72
N HIS A 92 2.28 -4.53 -21.95
CA HIS A 92 1.90 -5.45 -23.02
C HIS A 92 0.46 -5.92 -22.89
N ALA A 93 0.05 -6.38 -21.71
CA ALA A 93 -1.33 -6.79 -21.44
C ALA A 93 -2.33 -5.64 -21.65
N GLY A 94 -1.99 -4.44 -21.17
CA GLY A 94 -2.79 -3.23 -21.42
C GLY A 94 -2.92 -2.94 -22.92
N CYS A 95 -1.83 -3.00 -23.67
CA CYS A 95 -1.84 -2.83 -25.12
C CYS A 95 -2.64 -3.93 -25.86
N LYS A 96 -2.58 -5.19 -25.41
CA LYS A 96 -3.42 -6.27 -25.97
C LYS A 96 -4.89 -6.00 -25.73
N MET A 97 -5.23 -5.53 -24.54
CA MET A 97 -6.59 -5.12 -24.22
C MET A 97 -7.03 -3.97 -25.11
N VAL A 98 -6.17 -2.96 -25.34
CA VAL A 98 -6.44 -1.95 -26.37
C VAL A 98 -6.71 -2.62 -27.71
N ALA A 99 -5.84 -3.47 -28.23
CA ALA A 99 -6.04 -4.07 -29.56
C ALA A 99 -7.38 -4.83 -29.71
N ILE A 100 -7.80 -5.54 -28.66
CA ILE A 100 -9.07 -6.29 -28.65
C ILE A 100 -10.27 -5.35 -28.48
N TRP A 101 -10.15 -4.34 -27.62
CA TRP A 101 -11.26 -3.50 -27.17
C TRP A 101 -11.25 -2.09 -27.79
N GLN A 102 -10.27 -1.74 -28.63
CA GLN A 102 -10.03 -0.38 -29.17
C GLN A 102 -11.27 0.14 -29.87
N SER A 103 -11.95 -0.72 -30.64
CA SER A 103 -13.16 -0.34 -31.36
C SER A 103 -14.30 0.09 -30.44
N LYS A 104 -14.34 -0.43 -29.20
CA LYS A 104 -15.34 -0.13 -28.17
C LYS A 104 -14.89 0.97 -27.22
N CYS A 105 -13.68 0.86 -26.66
CA CYS A 105 -13.20 1.78 -25.62
C CYS A 105 -12.61 3.08 -26.17
N ALA A 106 -12.05 3.10 -27.39
CA ALA A 106 -11.40 4.32 -27.92
C ALA A 106 -12.39 5.47 -28.19
N LYS A 107 -13.70 5.17 -28.27
CA LYS A 107 -14.75 6.18 -28.42
C LYS A 107 -15.27 6.71 -27.08
N SER A 108 -14.96 6.02 -25.98
CA SER A 108 -15.36 6.43 -24.64
C SER A 108 -14.34 7.39 -24.06
N SER A 109 -14.79 8.37 -23.28
CA SER A 109 -13.95 9.28 -22.51
C SER A 109 -14.31 9.18 -21.02
N GLY A 110 -13.55 9.83 -20.15
CA GLY A 110 -13.89 9.92 -18.73
C GLY A 110 -14.11 8.56 -18.04
N ALA A 111 -15.18 8.46 -17.24
CA ALA A 111 -15.47 7.28 -16.44
C ALA A 111 -15.81 6.05 -17.31
N GLU A 112 -16.38 6.26 -18.49
CA GLU A 112 -16.73 5.19 -19.43
C GLU A 112 -15.46 4.56 -20.03
N ALA A 113 -14.41 5.34 -20.27
CA ALA A 113 -13.12 4.83 -20.72
C ALA A 113 -12.46 3.95 -19.64
N LYS A 114 -12.44 4.42 -18.39
CA LYS A 114 -11.97 3.64 -17.25
C LYS A 114 -12.75 2.34 -17.11
N LYS A 115 -14.09 2.43 -17.05
CA LYS A 115 -14.96 1.25 -16.93
C LYS A 115 -14.72 0.24 -18.05
N CYS A 116 -14.51 0.70 -19.28
CA CYS A 116 -14.23 -0.19 -20.42
C CYS A 116 -12.91 -0.95 -20.27
N CYS A 117 -11.89 -0.32 -19.65
CA CYS A 117 -10.62 -0.96 -19.33
C CYS A 117 -10.67 -1.85 -18.09
N ASP A 118 -11.56 -1.52 -17.15
CA ASP A 118 -11.64 -2.18 -15.86
C ASP A 118 -12.55 -3.41 -15.85
N ASP A 119 -13.58 -3.43 -16.70
CA ASP A 119 -14.54 -4.54 -16.90
C ASP A 119 -13.89 -5.78 -17.58
N ALA A 120 -12.57 -5.92 -17.41
CA ALA A 120 -11.82 -7.09 -17.77
C ALA A 120 -12.12 -8.23 -16.80
N GLU A 121 -12.35 -9.40 -17.37
CA GLU A 121 -12.48 -10.67 -16.67
C GLU A 121 -11.36 -10.96 -15.65
N ARG A 122 -10.18 -10.38 -15.89
CA ARG A 122 -8.99 -10.52 -15.07
C ARG A 122 -8.25 -9.19 -15.08
N LEU A 123 -8.22 -8.53 -13.93
CA LEU A 123 -7.18 -7.57 -13.61
C LEU A 123 -6.27 -8.22 -12.56
N PRO A 124 -4.96 -8.32 -12.82
CA PRO A 124 -4.03 -9.04 -11.95
C PRO A 124 -3.59 -8.22 -10.71
N PHE A 125 -4.21 -7.08 -10.43
CA PHE A 125 -3.80 -6.16 -9.35
C PHE A 125 -5.01 -5.46 -8.73
N GLY A 126 -4.89 -5.06 -7.46
CA GLY A 126 -5.92 -4.27 -6.75
C GLY A 126 -5.72 -2.75 -6.81
N GLY A 127 -4.65 -2.26 -7.45
CA GLY A 127 -4.32 -0.83 -7.56
C GLY A 127 -2.80 -0.55 -7.63
N GLY A 128 -2.41 0.72 -7.53
CA GLY A 128 -1.01 1.17 -7.47
C GLY A 128 -0.34 1.38 -8.83
N VAL A 129 1.00 1.44 -8.85
CA VAL A 129 1.80 1.80 -10.04
C VAL A 129 1.54 0.91 -11.26
N TYR A 130 1.25 -0.37 -11.03
CA TYR A 130 0.93 -1.31 -12.10
C TYR A 130 -0.42 -1.02 -12.74
N TYR A 131 -1.42 -0.68 -11.93
CA TYR A 131 -2.72 -0.24 -12.42
C TYR A 131 -2.62 1.07 -13.20
N THR A 132 -1.79 2.01 -12.70
CA THR A 132 -1.53 3.26 -13.42
C THR A 132 -0.92 3.02 -14.79
N GLY A 133 0.09 2.14 -14.89
CA GLY A 133 0.69 1.75 -16.15
C GLY A 133 -0.31 1.09 -17.11
N TYR A 134 -1.14 0.18 -16.59
CA TYR A 134 -2.20 -0.47 -17.34
C TYR A 134 -3.23 0.53 -17.88
N LEU A 135 -3.77 1.42 -17.04
CA LEU A 135 -4.76 2.41 -17.48
C LEU A 135 -4.19 3.42 -18.47
N ARG A 136 -2.92 3.82 -18.31
CA ARG A 136 -2.26 4.69 -19.31
C ARG A 136 -2.11 4.01 -20.67
N ALA A 137 -1.94 2.69 -20.69
CA ALA A 137 -1.95 1.94 -21.94
C ALA A 137 -3.38 1.80 -22.48
N CYS A 138 -4.33 1.41 -21.63
CA CYS A 138 -5.68 1.03 -22.02
C CYS A 138 -6.61 2.22 -22.36
N ALA A 139 -6.63 3.24 -21.51
CA ALA A 139 -7.44 4.44 -21.63
C ALA A 139 -6.54 5.68 -21.50
N PRO A 140 -5.68 5.97 -22.49
CA PRO A 140 -4.77 7.13 -22.44
C PRO A 140 -5.50 8.47 -22.31
N GLN A 141 -6.78 8.53 -22.71
CA GLN A 141 -7.66 9.69 -22.56
C GLN A 141 -8.20 9.90 -21.14
N TYR A 142 -8.02 8.93 -20.24
CA TYR A 142 -8.51 9.02 -18.86
C TYR A 142 -7.44 9.61 -17.94
N GLN A 143 -7.81 10.67 -17.20
CA GLN A 143 -6.94 11.25 -16.17
C GLN A 143 -7.09 10.47 -14.86
N ILE A 144 -6.06 9.66 -14.57
CA ILE A 144 -5.98 8.81 -13.38
C ILE A 144 -5.87 9.70 -12.12
N LYS A 145 -6.72 9.43 -11.14
CA LYS A 145 -6.71 10.07 -9.82
C LYS A 145 -5.91 9.22 -8.83
N ARG A 146 -5.40 9.87 -7.78
CA ARG A 146 -4.56 9.24 -6.72
C ARG A 146 -5.21 7.99 -6.08
N PHE A 147 -6.54 7.93 -6.03
CA PHE A 147 -7.30 6.86 -5.38
C PHE A 147 -8.09 5.99 -6.36
N ASP A 148 -7.82 6.09 -7.67
CA ASP A 148 -8.47 5.20 -8.61
C ASP A 148 -8.07 3.75 -8.34
N ARG A 149 -9.10 2.91 -8.23
CA ARG A 149 -8.96 1.46 -8.10
C ARG A 149 -9.56 0.77 -9.32
N PRO A 150 -9.06 -0.42 -9.68
CA PRO A 150 -9.66 -1.25 -10.72
C PRO A 150 -11.08 -1.66 -10.32
N ASP A 151 -12.05 -1.41 -11.20
CA ASP A 151 -13.43 -1.90 -11.06
C ASP A 151 -13.59 -3.26 -11.75
N PHE A 152 -13.41 -4.35 -11.00
CA PHE A 152 -13.51 -5.69 -11.57
C PHE A 152 -14.94 -6.03 -12.03
N ILE A 153 -15.06 -6.81 -13.12
CA ILE A 153 -16.35 -7.36 -13.53
C ILE A 153 -16.96 -8.22 -12.40
N ASP A 154 -18.22 -7.97 -12.09
CA ASP A 154 -18.99 -8.81 -11.19
C ASP A 154 -19.16 -10.19 -11.83
N ARG A 155 -18.60 -11.22 -11.17
CA ARG A 155 -18.76 -12.61 -11.60
C ARG A 155 -19.84 -13.31 -10.79
N PRO A 156 -20.64 -14.19 -11.43
CA PRO A 156 -21.54 -15.05 -10.67
C PRO A 156 -20.72 -15.99 -9.77
N CYS A 157 -21.26 -16.33 -8.60
CA CYS A 157 -20.60 -17.24 -7.65
C CYS A 157 -20.29 -18.65 -8.23
N SER A 158 -20.93 -19.00 -9.34
CA SER A 158 -20.73 -20.25 -10.07
C SER A 158 -19.58 -20.20 -11.08
N ALA A 159 -19.01 -19.01 -11.36
CA ALA A 159 -17.93 -18.87 -12.31
C ALA A 159 -16.74 -19.77 -11.91
N ASP A 160 -16.26 -20.56 -12.87
CA ASP A 160 -15.04 -21.33 -12.66
C ASP A 160 -13.84 -20.42 -12.89
N TYR A 161 -13.00 -20.31 -11.86
CA TYR A 161 -11.76 -19.56 -11.95
C TYR A 161 -10.61 -20.54 -12.08
N ARG A 162 -10.11 -20.71 -13.30
CA ARG A 162 -8.87 -21.45 -13.49
C ARG A 162 -7.70 -20.54 -13.16
N CYS A 163 -7.07 -20.80 -12.02
CA CYS A 163 -5.73 -20.32 -11.75
C CYS A 163 -4.77 -20.93 -12.76
N GLY A 164 -4.48 -20.15 -13.81
CA GLY A 164 -3.44 -20.49 -14.77
C GLY A 164 -2.06 -20.37 -14.14
N LEU A 165 -1.06 -20.94 -14.81
CA LEU A 165 0.35 -20.95 -14.38
C LEU A 165 0.92 -19.54 -14.18
N ASP A 166 0.33 -18.53 -14.81
CA ASP A 166 0.83 -17.15 -14.82
C ASP A 166 0.30 -16.30 -13.64
N MET A 167 -0.52 -16.87 -12.77
CA MET A 167 -1.06 -16.15 -11.63
C MET A 167 -0.29 -16.40 -10.34
N ASN A 168 -0.06 -15.32 -9.60
CA ASN A 168 0.47 -15.40 -8.25
C ASN A 168 -0.47 -16.24 -7.37
N LYS A 169 0.07 -17.23 -6.67
CA LYS A 169 -0.65 -18.10 -5.72
C LYS A 169 -1.51 -17.30 -4.74
N ARG A 170 -1.04 -16.16 -4.23
CA ARG A 170 -1.79 -15.31 -3.31
C ARG A 170 -3.07 -14.74 -3.94
N LEU A 171 -3.03 -14.38 -5.22
CA LEU A 171 -4.21 -13.92 -5.95
C LEU A 171 -5.18 -15.08 -6.19
N CYS A 172 -4.66 -16.27 -6.45
CA CYS A 172 -5.46 -17.49 -6.53
C CYS A 172 -6.19 -17.79 -5.23
N ASP A 173 -5.45 -17.82 -4.12
CA ASP A 173 -6.02 -18.02 -2.79
C ASP A 173 -7.11 -16.98 -2.50
N MET A 174 -6.89 -15.70 -2.84
CA MET A 174 -7.89 -14.63 -2.69
C MET A 174 -9.15 -14.87 -3.53
N ARG A 175 -9.03 -15.31 -4.79
CA ARG A 175 -10.19 -15.61 -5.64
C ARG A 175 -10.96 -16.82 -5.17
N ASP A 176 -10.28 -17.84 -4.65
CA ASP A 176 -10.95 -18.99 -4.04
C ASP A 176 -11.73 -18.59 -2.79
N TRP A 177 -11.18 -17.65 -2.01
CA TRP A 177 -11.85 -17.06 -0.86
C TRP A 177 -13.10 -16.26 -1.24
N GLU A 178 -13.00 -15.38 -2.24
CA GLU A 178 -14.13 -14.63 -2.76
C GLU A 178 -15.22 -15.57 -3.30
N LYS A 179 -14.84 -16.60 -4.06
CA LYS A 179 -15.76 -17.62 -4.58
C LYS A 179 -16.48 -18.34 -3.45
N ALA A 180 -15.75 -18.77 -2.42
CA ALA A 180 -16.34 -19.43 -1.26
C ALA A 180 -17.33 -18.51 -0.52
N GLY A 181 -16.96 -17.23 -0.31
CA GLY A 181 -17.84 -16.23 0.29
C GLY A 181 -19.11 -15.97 -0.52
N CYS A 182 -18.98 -15.83 -1.85
CA CYS A 182 -20.09 -15.63 -2.76
C CYS A 182 -21.05 -16.84 -2.75
N GLN A 183 -20.51 -18.06 -2.88
CA GLN A 183 -21.30 -19.29 -2.82
C GLN A 183 -22.01 -19.43 -1.48
N GLN A 184 -21.37 -19.02 -0.38
CA GLN A 184 -21.98 -19.02 0.93
C GLN A 184 -23.12 -17.99 1.02
N ARG A 185 -22.91 -16.79 0.50
CA ARG A 185 -23.96 -15.77 0.42
C ARG A 185 -25.19 -16.30 -0.31
N ALA A 186 -24.99 -16.93 -1.47
CA ALA A 186 -26.07 -17.54 -2.24
C ALA A 186 -26.82 -18.65 -1.45
N LYS A 187 -26.10 -19.45 -0.65
CA LYS A 187 -26.72 -20.44 0.25
C LYS A 187 -27.53 -19.79 1.37
N CYS A 188 -27.04 -18.68 1.93
CA CYS A 188 -27.78 -17.93 2.94
C CYS A 188 -29.04 -17.29 2.36
N ASP A 189 -28.94 -16.64 1.20
CA ASP A 189 -30.09 -16.04 0.51
C ASP A 189 -31.17 -17.08 0.17
N ALA A 190 -30.79 -18.33 -0.06
CA ALA A 190 -31.75 -19.43 -0.26
C ALA A 190 -32.44 -19.91 1.03
N LYS A 191 -31.90 -19.60 2.21
CA LYS A 191 -32.40 -20.06 3.52
C LYS A 191 -33.16 -18.98 4.28
N ILE A 192 -32.66 -17.74 4.23
CA ILE A 192 -33.22 -16.63 4.99
C ILE A 192 -34.45 -16.07 4.28
N LYS A 193 -35.45 -15.65 5.07
CA LYS A 193 -36.63 -14.95 4.51
C LYS A 193 -36.46 -13.44 4.54
N ASP A 194 -35.58 -12.95 5.42
CA ASP A 194 -35.31 -11.54 5.66
C ASP A 194 -33.81 -11.28 5.76
N VAL A 195 -33.36 -10.12 5.27
CA VAL A 195 -31.95 -9.73 5.24
C VAL A 195 -31.36 -9.58 6.66
N SER A 196 -32.18 -9.31 7.67
CA SER A 196 -31.75 -9.23 9.08
C SER A 196 -31.26 -10.55 9.66
N GLU A 197 -31.61 -11.70 9.06
CA GLU A 197 -31.15 -13.03 9.47
C GLU A 197 -29.74 -13.36 8.92
N LEU A 198 -29.24 -12.57 7.96
CA LEU A 198 -27.97 -12.80 7.29
C LEU A 198 -26.76 -12.88 8.25
N PRO A 199 -26.59 -12.00 9.25
CA PRO A 199 -25.45 -12.09 10.17
C PRO A 199 -25.43 -13.41 10.94
N GLN A 200 -26.60 -13.95 11.29
CA GLN A 200 -26.72 -15.23 11.97
C GLN A 200 -26.32 -16.38 11.03
N CYS A 201 -26.80 -16.37 9.78
CA CYS A 201 -26.40 -17.36 8.78
C CYS A 201 -24.87 -17.36 8.52
N CYS A 202 -24.24 -16.18 8.52
CA CYS A 202 -22.79 -16.05 8.35
C CYS A 202 -22.00 -16.54 9.59
N LYS A 203 -22.55 -16.42 10.80
CA LYS A 203 -21.90 -16.85 12.06
C LYS A 203 -21.81 -18.36 12.22
N GLU A 204 -22.75 -19.11 11.66
CA GLU A 204 -22.80 -20.58 11.77
C GLU A 204 -21.73 -21.29 10.92
N TRP A 205 -20.92 -20.54 10.18
CA TRP A 205 -19.93 -21.12 9.27
C TRP A 205 -18.55 -21.33 9.92
N SER A 206 -17.93 -22.46 9.59
CA SER A 206 -16.55 -22.75 9.98
C SER A 206 -15.60 -21.75 9.34
N LYS A 207 -14.75 -21.13 10.19
CA LYS A 207 -13.73 -20.17 9.76
C LYS A 207 -12.78 -20.85 8.76
N LYS A 208 -12.85 -20.45 7.50
CA LYS A 208 -12.00 -20.81 6.33
C LYS A 208 -12.42 -22.09 5.57
N PRO A 209 -12.47 -22.05 4.22
CA PRO A 209 -12.52 -23.26 3.41
C PRO A 209 -11.27 -24.11 3.67
N GLN A 210 -11.46 -25.34 4.15
CA GLN A 210 -10.37 -26.26 4.56
C GLN A 210 -9.38 -26.57 3.43
N THR A 211 -9.77 -26.38 2.17
CA THR A 211 -8.96 -26.67 0.99
C THR A 211 -7.85 -25.66 0.72
N ALA A 212 -7.88 -24.45 1.31
CA ALA A 212 -6.89 -23.40 1.00
C ALA A 212 -5.61 -23.45 1.86
N MET A 213 -5.55 -24.29 2.90
CA MET A 213 -4.43 -24.30 3.88
C MET A 213 -3.79 -25.67 4.12
N ALA A 214 -4.21 -26.73 3.43
CA ALA A 214 -3.79 -28.09 3.76
C ALA A 214 -2.29 -28.40 3.52
N ASN A 215 -1.48 -27.46 2.99
CA ASN A 215 -0.05 -27.66 2.78
C ASN A 215 0.86 -26.66 3.50
N THR A 216 0.34 -25.78 4.36
CA THR A 216 1.23 -25.03 5.27
C THR A 216 1.29 -25.80 6.57
N THR A 217 2.20 -26.77 6.62
CA THR A 217 2.58 -27.48 7.83
C THR A 217 2.75 -26.45 8.95
N ALA A 218 2.05 -26.67 10.06
CA ALA A 218 2.28 -25.93 11.29
C ALA A 218 3.74 -26.14 11.69
N GLN A 219 4.61 -25.23 11.27
CA GLN A 219 5.94 -25.11 11.84
C GLN A 219 5.75 -24.53 13.23
N ASP A 220 6.13 -25.37 14.18
CA ASP A 220 6.35 -25.11 15.58
C ASP A 220 7.08 -23.76 15.76
N LYS A 221 6.32 -22.73 16.15
CA LYS A 221 6.83 -21.39 16.52
C LYS A 221 7.44 -21.37 17.92
N SER A 222 7.89 -22.52 18.44
CA SER A 222 8.56 -22.56 19.73
C SER A 222 10.08 -22.46 19.57
N GLN A 223 10.69 -21.75 20.52
CA GLN A 223 12.11 -21.64 20.82
C GLN A 223 12.90 -20.51 20.14
N LEU A 224 12.84 -19.31 20.72
CA LEU A 224 13.87 -18.78 21.65
C LEU A 224 13.44 -17.39 22.17
N PRO A 225 13.87 -16.94 23.36
CA PRO A 225 13.66 -15.57 23.81
C PRO A 225 14.54 -14.64 22.96
N LYS A 226 13.93 -14.00 21.97
CA LYS A 226 14.58 -13.20 20.92
C LYS A 226 15.19 -11.86 21.37
N ALA A 227 15.06 -11.49 22.65
CA ALA A 227 15.73 -10.31 23.21
C ALA A 227 17.28 -10.37 23.15
N ALA A 228 17.87 -11.53 22.81
CA ALA A 228 19.31 -11.70 22.62
C ALA A 228 19.81 -11.52 21.15
N LEU A 229 18.92 -11.22 20.19
CA LEU A 229 19.24 -11.19 18.75
C LEU A 229 20.25 -10.13 18.30
N VAL A 230 20.53 -9.12 19.12
CA VAL A 230 21.61 -8.14 18.82
C VAL A 230 22.97 -8.85 18.72
N ASN A 231 23.13 -10.05 19.30
CA ASN A 231 24.36 -10.84 19.20
C ASN A 231 24.40 -11.82 18.01
N ASP A 232 23.34 -11.96 17.21
CA ASP A 232 23.24 -12.95 16.11
C ASP A 232 23.75 -12.41 14.74
N GLY A 233 24.55 -11.34 14.75
CA GLY A 233 25.25 -10.88 13.54
C GLY A 233 24.40 -10.08 12.56
N TRP A 234 23.26 -9.56 12.99
CA TRP A 234 22.53 -8.53 12.24
C TRP A 234 23.24 -7.18 12.44
N ASP A 235 24.02 -6.78 11.44
CA ASP A 235 24.60 -5.42 11.36
C ASP A 235 23.47 -4.41 11.06
N ILE A 236 22.76 -3.99 12.11
CA ILE A 236 21.68 -3.00 12.04
C ILE A 236 22.30 -1.62 11.84
N ARG A 237 21.77 -0.88 10.87
CA ARG A 237 22.14 0.53 10.66
C ARG A 237 21.16 1.39 11.43
N PRO A 238 21.62 2.13 12.46
CA PRO A 238 20.76 3.05 13.21
C PRO A 238 20.16 4.13 12.30
N ILE A 239 19.12 4.79 12.77
CA ILE A 239 18.54 5.98 12.12
C ILE A 239 19.63 7.06 11.97
N GLU A 240 19.81 7.58 10.74
CA GLU A 240 20.83 8.58 10.40
C GLU A 240 20.34 10.01 10.69
N ASN A 241 19.08 10.34 10.35
CA ASN A 241 18.47 11.66 10.56
C ASN A 241 17.22 11.54 11.46
N PRO A 242 17.40 11.34 12.78
CA PRO A 242 16.28 11.08 13.66
C PRO A 242 15.45 12.35 13.90
N ALA A 243 14.13 12.23 13.69
CA ALA A 243 13.14 13.10 14.32
C ALA A 243 12.43 12.31 15.41
N THR A 244 12.09 13.01 16.50
CA THR A 244 11.48 12.41 17.69
C THR A 244 10.27 13.22 18.09
N ALA A 245 9.20 12.53 18.47
CA ALA A 245 7.97 13.13 18.97
C ALA A 245 7.38 12.34 20.15
N PRO A 246 6.65 13.01 21.07
CA PRO A 246 5.92 12.31 22.11
C PRO A 246 4.75 11.53 21.51
N TRP A 247 4.51 10.31 21.99
CA TRP A 247 3.42 9.48 21.48
C TRP A 247 2.76 8.66 22.58
N ASN A 248 1.73 9.21 23.23
CA ASN A 248 1.07 8.67 24.42
C ASN A 248 0.12 7.47 24.14
N LYS A 249 0.60 6.42 23.47
CA LYS A 249 -0.23 5.27 23.05
C LYS A 249 -0.32 4.20 24.13
N LYS A 250 -1.54 3.78 24.50
CA LYS A 250 -1.74 2.68 25.47
C LYS A 250 -1.47 1.33 24.82
N VAL A 251 -0.82 0.43 25.57
CA VAL A 251 -0.46 -0.91 25.09
C VAL A 251 -1.02 -1.96 26.06
N SER A 252 -1.70 -2.96 25.50
CA SER A 252 -2.22 -4.10 26.27
C SER A 252 -1.10 -5.05 26.70
N GLN A 253 -1.35 -5.91 27.70
CA GLN A 253 -0.35 -6.90 28.12
C GLN A 253 0.01 -7.90 27.01
N SER A 254 -0.96 -8.26 26.16
CA SER A 254 -0.72 -9.10 25.00
C SER A 254 0.14 -8.41 23.94
N ASP A 255 -0.09 -7.12 23.69
CA ASP A 255 0.69 -6.37 22.71
C ASP A 255 2.12 -6.11 23.21
N LEU A 256 2.29 -5.77 24.49
CA LEU A 256 3.61 -5.62 25.11
C LEU A 256 4.44 -6.91 24.96
N LYS A 257 3.82 -8.07 25.17
CA LYS A 257 4.48 -9.37 25.00
C LYS A 257 4.91 -9.60 23.55
N ARG A 258 4.06 -9.27 22.57
CA ARG A 258 4.36 -9.43 21.13
C ARG A 258 5.47 -8.48 20.67
N MET A 259 5.45 -7.24 21.14
CA MET A 259 6.49 -6.24 20.85
C MET A 259 7.85 -6.68 21.39
N THR A 260 7.89 -7.11 22.66
CA THR A 260 9.12 -7.58 23.32
C THR A 260 9.66 -8.88 22.74
N GLU A 261 8.79 -9.77 22.25
CA GLU A 261 9.19 -10.98 21.52
C GLU A 261 9.75 -10.68 20.13
N GLY A 262 9.27 -9.61 19.48
CA GLY A 262 9.72 -9.19 18.16
C GLY A 262 9.36 -10.16 17.03
N PHE A 263 9.95 -9.92 15.85
CA PHE A 263 9.78 -10.73 14.64
C PHE A 263 11.08 -10.73 13.85
N VAL A 264 11.53 -11.93 13.45
CA VAL A 264 12.73 -12.09 12.61
C VAL A 264 12.26 -12.58 11.25
N PRO A 265 12.62 -11.88 10.16
CA PRO A 265 12.24 -12.29 8.82
C PRO A 265 12.96 -13.59 8.44
N GLU A 266 12.23 -14.53 7.85
CA GLU A 266 12.81 -15.78 7.32
C GLU A 266 13.17 -15.63 5.84
N THR A 267 12.44 -14.77 5.14
CA THR A 267 12.57 -14.55 3.70
C THR A 267 12.69 -13.06 3.38
N MET A 268 13.10 -12.72 2.15
CA MET A 268 13.19 -11.32 1.72
C MET A 268 11.82 -10.64 1.60
N GLU A 269 10.76 -11.43 1.43
CA GLU A 269 9.38 -10.98 1.39
C GLU A 269 8.87 -10.51 2.75
N ASP A 270 9.48 -10.98 3.84
CA ASP A 270 9.25 -10.51 5.20
C ASP A 270 9.96 -9.17 5.37
N LYS A 271 9.29 -8.11 4.94
CA LYS A 271 9.86 -6.75 4.76
C LYS A 271 10.43 -6.10 6.02
N TRP A 272 10.06 -6.60 7.19
CA TRP A 272 10.35 -6.00 8.48
C TRP A 272 11.09 -6.98 9.38
N LEU A 273 12.07 -6.44 10.10
CA LEU A 273 12.68 -7.02 11.28
C LEU A 273 12.23 -6.17 12.47
N CYS A 274 11.65 -6.79 13.48
CA CYS A 274 11.21 -6.12 14.68
C CYS A 274 11.95 -6.74 15.87
N TYR A 275 12.61 -5.94 16.69
CA TYR A 275 13.22 -6.44 17.92
C TYR A 275 13.05 -5.42 19.04
N SER A 276 13.37 -5.83 20.25
CA SER A 276 13.37 -4.93 21.41
C SER A 276 14.65 -5.10 22.20
N ASP A 277 15.12 -3.99 22.74
CA ASP A 277 16.20 -3.98 23.72
C ASP A 277 15.74 -4.65 25.03
N LEU A 278 16.73 -5.00 25.86
CA LEU A 278 16.44 -5.40 27.24
C LEU A 278 15.87 -4.22 28.02
N ALA A 279 14.93 -4.50 28.91
CA ALA A 279 14.36 -3.48 29.77
C ALA A 279 15.46 -2.82 30.62
N ASP A 280 15.45 -1.49 30.68
CA ASP A 280 16.37 -0.72 31.52
C ASP A 280 16.06 -0.83 33.02
N ALA A 281 16.78 -0.09 33.86
CA ALA A 281 16.58 -0.11 35.31
C ALA A 281 15.20 0.42 35.75
N GLN A 282 14.50 1.14 34.87
CA GLN A 282 13.16 1.69 35.07
C GLN A 282 12.08 0.79 34.46
N GLY A 283 12.47 -0.31 33.80
CA GLY A 283 11.56 -1.18 33.07
C GLY A 283 11.19 -0.67 31.68
N THR A 284 11.85 0.38 31.18
CA THR A 284 11.65 0.93 29.85
C THR A 284 12.24 0.00 28.81
N VAL A 285 11.48 -0.30 27.76
CA VAL A 285 11.91 -1.10 26.62
C VAL A 285 11.91 -0.24 25.36
N VAL A 286 12.96 -0.32 24.54
CA VAL A 286 12.99 0.30 23.21
C VAL A 286 12.66 -0.77 22.17
N VAL A 287 11.67 -0.49 21.31
CA VAL A 287 11.30 -1.36 20.19
C VAL A 287 11.87 -0.76 18.91
N HIS A 288 12.45 -1.60 18.06
CA HIS A 288 13.11 -1.24 16.82
C HIS A 288 12.40 -1.89 15.63
N LEU A 289 12.02 -1.07 14.65
CA LEU A 289 11.43 -1.51 13.38
C LEU A 289 12.42 -1.23 12.24
N CYS A 290 12.98 -2.30 11.68
CA CYS A 290 14.01 -2.23 10.65
C CYS A 290 13.52 -2.86 9.33
N ARG A 291 14.02 -2.37 8.20
CA ARG A 291 13.83 -3.06 6.91
C ARG A 291 14.73 -4.28 6.84
N SER A 292 14.15 -5.45 6.56
CA SER A 292 14.88 -6.72 6.56
C SER A 292 16.04 -6.76 5.56
N TRP A 293 15.86 -6.19 4.36
CA TRP A 293 16.85 -6.26 3.29
C TRP A 293 17.98 -5.22 3.37
N SER A 294 17.70 -4.02 3.90
CA SER A 294 18.74 -2.98 4.07
C SER A 294 19.36 -2.99 5.46
N ARG A 295 18.67 -3.63 6.42
CA ARG A 295 18.96 -3.55 7.86
C ARG A 295 18.94 -2.13 8.40
N ALA A 296 18.34 -1.21 7.66
CA ALA A 296 18.16 0.16 8.11
C ALA A 296 17.00 0.21 9.09
N GLU A 297 17.28 0.71 10.28
CA GLU A 297 16.26 1.12 11.23
C GLU A 297 15.43 2.24 10.64
N GLN A 298 14.11 2.15 10.78
CA GLN A 298 13.18 3.14 10.23
C GLN A 298 12.44 3.88 11.33
N ILE A 299 12.05 3.15 12.36
CA ILE A 299 11.26 3.65 13.48
C ILE A 299 11.76 2.96 14.74
N THR A 300 11.92 3.72 15.81
CA THR A 300 12.04 3.21 17.17
C THR A 300 11.00 3.87 18.07
N PHE A 301 10.56 3.17 19.11
CA PHE A 301 9.68 3.77 20.11
C PHE A 301 9.91 3.19 21.49
N LYS A 302 9.68 4.02 22.52
CA LYS A 302 9.90 3.68 23.93
C LYS A 302 8.60 3.21 24.57
N LEU A 303 8.66 2.06 25.23
CA LEU A 303 7.60 1.48 26.03
C LEU A 303 7.94 1.64 27.51
N GLU A 304 7.10 2.35 28.25
CA GLU A 304 7.21 2.51 29.70
C GLU A 304 6.08 1.73 30.40
N PRO A 305 6.36 1.05 31.52
CA PRO A 305 5.34 0.38 32.31
C PRO A 305 4.36 1.39 32.93
N VAL A 306 3.09 1.02 33.04
CA VAL A 306 2.04 1.85 33.65
C VAL A 306 1.38 1.08 34.78
N ASP A 307 1.70 1.45 36.02
CA ASP A 307 1.20 0.73 37.22
C ASP A 307 -0.24 1.10 37.62
N THR A 308 -0.83 2.13 36.99
CA THR A 308 -1.99 2.84 37.55
C THR A 308 -3.34 2.49 36.91
N VAL A 309 -3.38 1.75 35.80
CA VAL A 309 -4.61 1.54 35.03
C VAL A 309 -4.89 0.04 34.83
N PRO A 310 -6.03 -0.49 35.33
CA PRO A 310 -6.40 -1.88 35.11
C PRO A 310 -6.45 -2.24 33.62
N GLY A 311 -5.68 -3.24 33.20
CA GLY A 311 -5.66 -3.77 31.82
C GLY A 311 -4.71 -3.06 30.85
N VAL A 312 -4.11 -1.93 31.23
CA VAL A 312 -3.03 -1.26 30.48
C VAL A 312 -1.77 -1.42 31.28
N VAL A 313 -0.78 -2.11 30.72
CA VAL A 313 0.45 -2.44 31.44
C VAL A 313 1.64 -1.64 30.96
N ALA A 314 1.54 -1.07 29.76
CA ALA A 314 2.57 -0.23 29.19
C ALA A 314 1.97 0.87 28.32
N ARG A 315 2.81 1.85 28.03
CA ARG A 315 2.48 2.98 27.19
C ARG A 315 3.68 3.32 26.33
N ILE A 316 3.43 3.55 25.04
CA ILE A 316 4.41 4.20 24.20
C ILE A 316 4.52 5.65 24.70
N THR A 317 5.72 6.18 24.89
CA THR A 317 5.92 7.56 25.35
C THR A 317 6.57 8.43 24.30
N GLU A 318 7.38 7.84 23.44
CA GLU A 318 8.18 8.53 22.44
C GLU A 318 8.32 7.66 21.18
N ILE A 319 8.28 8.29 20.02
CA ILE A 319 8.59 7.70 18.72
C ILE A 319 9.73 8.48 18.07
N THR A 320 10.71 7.76 17.52
CA THR A 320 11.78 8.31 16.70
C THR A 320 11.73 7.66 15.32
N TRP A 321 11.85 8.45 14.26
CA TRP A 321 11.83 7.94 12.88
C TRP A 321 12.90 8.61 12.02
N GLU A 322 13.26 7.95 10.91
CA GLU A 322 14.15 8.50 9.89
C GLU A 322 13.43 9.59 9.09
N THR A 323 13.96 10.82 9.12
CA THR A 323 13.51 11.90 8.25
C THR A 323 14.19 11.81 6.89
N GLN A 324 13.44 12.10 5.83
CA GLN A 324 14.00 12.19 4.48
C GLN A 324 14.02 13.64 4.02
N SER A 325 15.03 14.02 3.25
CA SER A 325 15.03 15.36 2.65
C SER A 325 13.97 15.45 1.55
N GLY A 326 13.06 16.42 1.64
CA GLY A 326 12.11 16.77 0.59
C GLY A 326 10.70 16.22 0.79
N GLU A 327 9.94 16.06 -0.29
CA GLU A 327 8.53 15.61 -0.27
C GLU A 327 8.33 14.16 0.19
N SER A 328 9.41 13.42 0.43
CA SER A 328 9.38 12.02 0.91
C SER A 328 9.48 11.91 2.43
N ASP A 329 9.58 13.03 3.16
CA ASP A 329 9.42 13.02 4.62
C ASP A 329 7.97 12.71 4.96
N LEU A 330 7.77 11.59 5.64
CA LEU A 330 6.46 11.11 6.05
C LEU A 330 5.89 11.99 7.19
N GLY A 331 6.78 12.64 7.95
CA GLY A 331 6.40 13.39 9.13
C GLY A 331 5.89 12.50 10.28
N GLU A 332 5.53 13.15 11.38
CA GLU A 332 5.17 12.49 12.64
C GLU A 332 3.94 11.57 12.53
N GLU A 333 2.87 12.04 11.88
CA GLU A 333 1.60 11.31 11.78
C GLU A 333 1.76 10.00 11.00
N GLU A 334 2.42 10.06 9.84
CA GLU A 334 2.65 8.87 9.02
C GLU A 334 3.69 7.93 9.66
N ALA A 335 4.64 8.45 10.46
CA ALA A 335 5.52 7.61 11.27
C ALA A 335 4.73 6.79 12.30
N LYS A 336 3.79 7.43 13.02
CA LYS A 336 2.89 6.73 13.97
C LYS A 336 1.98 5.72 13.26
N GLU A 337 1.40 6.08 12.13
CA GLU A 337 0.56 5.18 11.33
C GLU A 337 1.36 3.94 10.86
N ASN A 338 2.57 4.15 10.34
CA ASN A 338 3.45 3.04 9.93
C ASN A 338 3.86 2.15 11.11
N ALA A 339 4.14 2.73 12.28
CA ALA A 339 4.44 1.96 13.48
C ALA A 339 3.24 1.08 13.89
N ILE A 340 2.03 1.64 13.91
CA ILE A 340 0.79 0.91 14.20
C ILE A 340 0.57 -0.21 13.19
N MET A 341 0.60 0.09 11.90
CA MET A 341 0.40 -0.90 10.84
C MET A 341 1.42 -2.02 10.94
N THR A 342 2.70 -1.69 11.15
CA THR A 342 3.76 -2.70 11.26
C THR A 342 3.55 -3.58 12.49
N CYS A 343 3.23 -3.01 13.65
CA CYS A 343 2.94 -3.80 14.84
C CYS A 343 1.72 -4.71 14.64
N ASN A 344 0.65 -4.19 14.05
CA ASN A 344 -0.57 -4.96 13.83
C ASN A 344 -0.40 -6.06 12.77
N ASP A 345 0.25 -5.76 11.64
CA ASP A 345 0.39 -6.71 10.53
C ASP A 345 1.49 -7.75 10.75
N ILE A 346 2.59 -7.37 11.42
CA ILE A 346 3.78 -8.23 11.59
C ILE A 346 3.79 -8.91 12.95
N LEU A 347 3.46 -8.18 14.01
CA LEU A 347 3.47 -8.68 15.39
C LEU A 347 2.08 -9.14 15.86
N ASP A 348 1.05 -9.04 14.99
CA ASP A 348 -0.34 -9.36 15.28
C ASP A 348 -0.89 -8.51 16.45
N CYS A 349 -0.39 -7.29 16.66
CA CYS A 349 -0.91 -6.40 17.71
C CYS A 349 -2.31 -5.87 17.40
N THR A 350 -2.97 -5.31 18.42
CA THR A 350 -4.29 -4.66 18.29
C THR A 350 -4.25 -3.17 18.65
N LEU A 351 -3.29 -2.43 18.12
CA LEU A 351 -3.20 -0.99 18.33
C LEU A 351 -4.24 -0.24 17.50
N GLU A 352 -5.00 0.64 18.14
CA GLU A 352 -5.97 1.51 17.45
C GLU A 352 -5.24 2.63 16.68
N MET A 353 -5.83 3.18 15.62
CA MET A 353 -5.32 4.43 15.04
C MET A 353 -5.79 5.61 15.89
N ASP A 354 -4.94 6.63 16.04
CA ASP A 354 -5.37 7.86 16.70
C ASP A 354 -6.39 8.56 15.78
N GLU A 355 -7.59 8.85 16.29
CA GLU A 355 -8.57 9.62 15.54
C GLU A 355 -8.02 11.04 15.36
N VAL A 356 -7.77 11.43 14.10
CA VAL A 356 -7.34 12.79 13.77
C VAL A 356 -8.48 13.74 14.16
N CYS A 357 -8.29 14.50 15.24
CA CYS A 357 -9.22 15.51 15.73
C CYS A 357 -9.27 16.75 14.83
#